data_AF-C1A827-F1
#
_entry.id   AF-C1A827-F1
#
_cell.length_a   1.000
_cell.length_b   1.000
_cell.length_c   1.000
_cell.angle_alpha   90.00
_cell.angle_beta   90.00
_cell.angle_gamma   90.00
#
_symmetry.space_group_name_H-M   'P 1'
#
loop_
_entity.id
_entity.type
_entity.pdbx_description
1 polymer ?
#
loop_
_entity_poly.entity_id
_entity_poly.type
_entity_poly.pdbx_seq_one_letter_code
_entity_poly.pdbx_strand_id
1 'polypeptide(L)'
;MTYYEWLWRHNRARHAMWLLTLTMLAGLPLVSSTAMAQTSGASPTVGTLQGTVRAAVTDVPLPYAVIAIPALAIERFSGPNGTFLLGNVPVGSHEVVIRRLGFVPDRRTVTITTAQTTVLDVRLTQVPVRLSSMLVRSAEPCRSPGLPDSARFPEVAQLVGLLRENADRYRLLVKQYPFAYVQTRATGQLIDRGLIIQHVDSIRVSGASSVQYRPGNVVRRDRSGGRDEYRMHLPTLLDLSDAAFLRNHCFHYAGASTHDDETWFRLDVRASERLSSPDVHGAFFLDSATAQLRRMELEMSRPGRLPSTLRTIRAVQVTTQFLEIAPGVSLIDNVCAVNWIKGRGPLAQHAAELQQVLVYAFSAPPPDILPQGQRATPPWRRGVSVPRTALSCVPPDDGS
;
A
#
# COMPACT_ATOMS: atom_id res chain seq x y z
N MET A 1 -38.08 -16.30 16.92
CA MET A 1 -38.43 -14.88 16.79
C MET A 1 -37.11 -14.11 16.84
N THR A 2 -36.47 -14.05 15.68
CA THR A 2 -35.04 -13.82 15.45
C THR A 2 -34.95 -13.58 13.94
N TYR A 3 -34.38 -12.47 13.45
CA TYR A 3 -34.54 -12.04 12.05
C TYR A 3 -33.17 -11.79 11.40
N TYR A 4 -32.46 -12.85 11.00
CA TYR A 4 -32.44 -13.54 9.69
C TYR A 4 -31.68 -12.83 8.56
N GLU A 5 -30.70 -13.57 8.06
CA GLU A 5 -30.14 -13.65 6.71
C GLU A 5 -30.76 -12.74 5.63
N TRP A 6 -30.00 -11.76 5.19
CA TRP A 6 -30.21 -11.10 3.90
C TRP A 6 -28.88 -10.48 3.45
N LEU A 7 -28.18 -11.14 2.50
CA LEU A 7 -27.33 -10.55 1.43
C LEU A 7 -26.29 -11.54 0.89
N TRP A 8 -26.78 -12.68 0.39
CA TRP A 8 -26.14 -13.40 -0.70
C TRP A 8 -27.22 -13.82 -1.69
N ARG A 9 -27.67 -12.89 -2.56
CA ARG A 9 -28.20 -13.23 -3.89
C ARG A 9 -28.69 -12.01 -4.69
N HIS A 10 -28.20 -11.96 -5.94
CA HIS A 10 -28.74 -11.32 -7.13
C HIS A 10 -28.43 -9.85 -7.45
N ASN A 11 -27.44 -9.79 -8.34
CA ASN A 11 -27.29 -8.87 -9.45
C ASN A 11 -28.49 -8.92 -10.44
N ARG A 12 -28.71 -7.79 -11.12
CA ARG A 12 -29.41 -7.55 -12.41
C ARG A 12 -30.89 -7.15 -12.45
N ALA A 13 -31.03 -5.99 -13.10
CA ALA A 13 -31.94 -5.70 -14.21
C ALA A 13 -33.40 -5.32 -13.92
N ARG A 14 -33.61 -4.00 -14.00
CA ARG A 14 -34.70 -3.30 -14.69
C ARG A 14 -35.55 -4.21 -15.61
N HIS A 15 -36.83 -4.33 -15.32
CA HIS A 15 -37.86 -4.55 -16.35
C HIS A 15 -39.13 -3.76 -16.00
N ALA A 16 -39.39 -2.72 -16.79
CA ALA A 16 -40.69 -2.12 -16.93
C ALA A 16 -41.52 -3.01 -17.88
N MET A 17 -42.72 -3.34 -17.44
CA MET A 17 -43.67 -4.23 -18.08
C MET A 17 -44.40 -3.49 -19.22
N TRP A 18 -44.22 -3.94 -20.46
CA TRP A 18 -45.11 -3.63 -21.57
C TRP A 18 -45.59 -4.96 -22.16
N LEU A 19 -46.90 -5.18 -22.09
CA LEU A 19 -47.63 -6.26 -22.76
C LEU A 19 -47.65 -5.98 -24.26
N LEU A 20 -47.30 -6.98 -25.09
CA LEU A 20 -47.80 -7.11 -26.45
C LEU A 20 -47.71 -8.58 -26.91
N THR A 21 -48.79 -9.00 -27.54
CA THR A 21 -49.22 -10.34 -27.95
C THR A 21 -48.34 -10.98 -29.02
N LEU A 22 -48.19 -12.32 -28.95
CA LEU A 22 -47.50 -13.15 -29.93
C LEU A 22 -48.49 -13.59 -31.02
N THR A 23 -48.25 -13.20 -32.28
CA THR A 23 -48.85 -13.85 -33.47
C THR A 23 -47.76 -14.63 -34.22
N MET A 24 -47.97 -15.94 -34.36
CA MET A 24 -47.24 -16.82 -35.29
C MET A 24 -47.47 -16.38 -36.74
N LEU A 25 -46.41 -16.33 -37.54
CA LEU A 25 -46.47 -16.55 -39.00
C LEU A 25 -45.12 -17.04 -39.52
N ALA A 26 -45.18 -18.13 -40.29
CA ALA A 26 -44.08 -18.88 -40.88
C ALA A 26 -43.46 -18.18 -42.10
N GLY A 27 -42.19 -18.46 -42.42
CA GLY A 27 -41.60 -18.11 -43.73
C GLY A 27 -40.08 -18.28 -43.87
N LEU A 28 -39.68 -19.42 -44.46
CA LEU A 28 -38.48 -19.80 -45.25
C LEU A 28 -37.03 -19.35 -44.88
N PRO A 29 -36.03 -20.25 -45.05
CA PRO A 29 -34.61 -19.94 -44.85
C PRO A 29 -33.92 -19.46 -46.14
N LEU A 30 -33.10 -18.42 -46.04
CA LEU A 30 -32.07 -18.06 -47.03
C LEU A 30 -30.70 -18.43 -46.45
N VAL A 31 -30.09 -19.47 -46.98
CA VAL A 31 -28.75 -19.94 -46.63
C VAL A 31 -27.72 -18.97 -47.21
N SER A 32 -27.07 -18.18 -46.37
CA SER A 32 -25.86 -17.44 -46.73
C SER A 32 -24.66 -18.10 -46.06
N SER A 33 -23.89 -18.85 -46.85
CA SER A 33 -22.63 -19.47 -46.43
C SER A 33 -21.59 -18.39 -46.14
N THR A 34 -21.42 -18.04 -44.86
CA THR A 34 -20.25 -17.29 -44.40
C THR A 34 -19.12 -18.30 -44.16
N ALA A 35 -18.11 -18.27 -45.03
CA ALA A 35 -16.87 -18.99 -44.81
C ALA A 35 -16.21 -18.45 -43.53
N MET A 36 -16.26 -19.22 -42.46
CA MET A 36 -15.44 -18.96 -41.28
C MET A 36 -13.98 -19.23 -41.65
N ALA A 37 -13.24 -18.16 -41.94
CA ALA A 37 -11.79 -18.21 -41.97
C ALA A 37 -11.30 -18.61 -40.58
N GLN A 38 -10.95 -19.88 -40.42
CA GLN A 38 -10.26 -20.39 -39.24
C GLN A 38 -8.83 -19.85 -39.31
N THR A 39 -8.60 -18.68 -38.73
CA THR A 39 -7.24 -18.26 -38.39
C THR A 39 -6.74 -19.20 -37.30
N SER A 40 -6.01 -20.24 -37.70
CA SER A 40 -5.21 -21.08 -36.83
C SER A 40 -4.15 -20.20 -36.15
N GLY A 41 -4.50 -19.58 -35.03
CA GLY A 41 -3.52 -18.99 -34.14
C GLY A 41 -2.65 -20.11 -33.63
N ALA A 42 -1.40 -20.20 -34.10
CA ALA A 42 -0.42 -21.09 -33.49
C ALA A 42 -0.37 -20.75 -31.99
N SER A 43 -0.71 -21.74 -31.15
CA SER A 43 -0.55 -21.57 -29.70
C SER A 43 0.89 -21.14 -29.44
N PRO A 44 1.13 -20.06 -28.69
CA PRO A 44 2.48 -19.63 -28.40
C PRO A 44 3.23 -20.81 -27.77
N THR A 45 4.38 -21.15 -28.35
CA THR A 45 5.25 -22.17 -27.76
C THR A 45 5.73 -21.65 -26.42
N VAL A 46 5.54 -22.45 -25.38
CA VAL A 46 5.86 -22.08 -23.99
C VAL A 46 6.76 -23.13 -23.36
N GLY A 47 7.53 -22.70 -22.36
CA GLY A 47 8.29 -23.54 -21.44
C GLY A 47 8.01 -23.19 -19.98
N THR A 48 8.82 -23.77 -19.10
CA THR A 48 8.77 -23.55 -17.66
C THR A 48 10.11 -23.01 -17.18
N LEU A 49 10.10 -22.03 -16.28
CA LEU A 49 11.27 -21.59 -15.53
C LEU A 49 11.08 -21.95 -14.06
N GLN A 50 12.04 -22.64 -13.45
CA GLN A 50 12.01 -22.96 -12.03
C GLN A 50 13.36 -22.74 -11.37
N GLY A 51 13.39 -22.68 -10.04
CA GLY A 51 14.64 -22.63 -9.30
C GLY A 51 14.48 -22.22 -7.85
N THR A 52 15.59 -21.82 -7.22
CA THR A 52 15.64 -21.41 -5.82
C THR A 52 16.34 -20.08 -5.63
N VAL A 53 15.91 -19.32 -4.60
CA VAL A 53 16.52 -18.07 -4.19
C VAL A 53 17.05 -18.21 -2.77
N ARG A 54 18.34 -17.95 -2.55
CA ARG A 54 19.03 -18.07 -1.27
C ARG A 54 19.87 -16.83 -0.96
N ALA A 55 20.14 -16.59 0.32
CA ALA A 55 21.14 -15.61 0.73
C ALA A 55 22.54 -16.12 0.38
N ALA A 56 23.37 -15.27 -0.23
CA ALA A 56 24.67 -15.68 -0.74
C ALA A 56 25.63 -16.16 0.37
N VAL A 57 25.59 -15.51 1.54
CA VAL A 57 26.51 -15.76 2.65
C VAL A 57 26.03 -16.91 3.56
N THR A 58 24.77 -16.87 3.99
CA THR A 58 24.24 -17.83 4.97
C THR A 58 23.63 -19.08 4.34
N ASP A 59 23.45 -19.10 3.01
CA ASP A 59 22.77 -20.16 2.26
C ASP A 59 21.30 -20.41 2.65
N VAL A 60 20.74 -19.54 3.50
CA VAL A 60 19.35 -19.61 3.96
C VAL A 60 18.40 -19.30 2.79
N PRO A 61 17.33 -20.08 2.59
CA PRO A 61 16.31 -19.78 1.59
C PRO A 61 15.66 -18.40 1.81
N LEU A 62 15.38 -17.69 0.72
CA LEU A 62 14.73 -16.38 0.76
C LEU A 62 13.29 -16.51 0.31
N PRO A 63 12.33 -16.64 1.26
CA PRO A 63 10.92 -16.64 0.91
C PRO A 63 10.47 -15.26 0.45
N TYR A 64 9.42 -15.26 -0.37
CA TYR A 64 8.81 -14.05 -0.91
C TYR A 64 9.79 -13.15 -1.65
N ALA A 65 10.86 -13.66 -2.25
CA ALA A 65 11.60 -12.93 -3.27
C ALA A 65 10.70 -12.74 -4.50
N VAL A 66 10.81 -11.62 -5.19
CA VAL A 66 10.08 -11.34 -6.43
C VAL A 66 10.92 -11.81 -7.61
N ILE A 67 10.38 -12.75 -8.39
CA ILE A 67 10.94 -13.18 -9.68
C ILE A 67 10.11 -12.50 -10.76
N ALA A 68 10.75 -11.69 -11.59
CA ALA A 68 10.12 -10.93 -12.65
C ALA A 68 10.73 -11.23 -14.02
N ILE A 69 9.89 -11.29 -15.05
CA ILE A 69 10.30 -11.22 -16.47
C ILE A 69 9.66 -9.95 -17.04
N PRO A 70 10.37 -8.80 -17.01
CA PRO A 70 9.76 -7.49 -17.29
C PRO A 70 9.14 -7.40 -18.68
N ALA A 71 9.82 -7.94 -19.71
CA ALA A 71 9.35 -7.93 -21.09
C ALA A 71 7.99 -8.62 -21.29
N LEU A 72 7.62 -9.52 -20.36
CA LEU A 72 6.37 -10.29 -20.41
C LEU A 72 5.36 -9.85 -19.34
N ALA A 73 5.69 -8.84 -18.53
CA ALA A 73 4.90 -8.42 -17.36
C ALA A 73 4.55 -9.58 -16.39
N ILE A 74 5.42 -10.58 -16.32
CA ILE A 74 5.29 -11.72 -15.41
C ILE A 74 6.03 -11.38 -14.12
N GLU A 75 5.34 -11.57 -12.98
CA GLU A 75 5.92 -11.45 -11.64
C GLU A 75 5.34 -12.55 -10.75
N ARG A 76 6.18 -13.12 -9.88
CA ARG A 76 5.77 -14.12 -8.89
C ARG A 76 6.66 -14.07 -7.66
N PHE A 77 6.09 -14.39 -6.50
CA PHE A 77 6.87 -14.68 -5.31
C PHE A 77 7.53 -16.06 -5.33
N SER A 78 8.73 -16.18 -4.76
CA SER A 78 9.25 -17.45 -4.26
C SER A 78 8.42 -17.91 -3.06
N GLY A 79 8.28 -19.23 -2.92
CA GLY A 79 7.61 -19.87 -1.80
C GLY A 79 8.44 -19.87 -0.51
N PRO A 80 7.95 -20.55 0.53
CA PRO A 80 8.53 -20.55 1.89
C PRO A 80 9.98 -21.06 1.92
N ASN A 81 10.30 -22.00 1.03
CA ASN A 81 11.62 -22.62 0.90
C ASN A 81 12.50 -21.91 -0.17
N GLY A 82 12.15 -20.67 -0.54
CA GLY A 82 12.85 -19.91 -1.58
C GLY A 82 12.66 -20.45 -3.00
N THR A 83 11.84 -21.49 -3.19
CA THR A 83 11.60 -22.09 -4.52
C THR A 83 10.61 -21.29 -5.34
N PHE A 84 10.74 -21.31 -6.67
CA PHE A 84 9.77 -20.68 -7.57
C PHE A 84 9.54 -21.54 -8.81
N LEU A 85 8.35 -21.40 -9.39
CA LEU A 85 7.96 -22.03 -10.65
C LEU A 85 7.11 -21.07 -11.47
N LEU A 86 7.55 -20.78 -12.68
CA LEU A 86 6.90 -19.94 -13.69
C LEU A 86 6.58 -20.83 -14.89
N GLY A 87 5.36 -21.34 -14.95
CA GLY A 87 4.85 -22.05 -16.13
C GLY A 87 4.35 -21.09 -17.22
N ASN A 88 4.16 -21.62 -18.41
CA ASN A 88 3.61 -20.91 -19.57
C ASN A 88 4.44 -19.67 -19.96
N VAL A 89 5.77 -19.75 -19.86
CA VAL A 89 6.66 -18.67 -20.29
C VAL A 89 6.90 -18.82 -21.79
N PRO A 90 6.58 -17.82 -22.64
CA PRO A 90 6.92 -17.80 -24.07
C PRO A 90 8.37 -18.22 -24.34
N VAL A 91 8.60 -19.06 -25.34
CA VAL A 91 9.97 -19.44 -25.73
C VAL A 91 10.78 -18.23 -26.18
N GLY A 92 12.10 -18.31 -26.00
CA GLY A 92 13.03 -17.24 -26.35
C GLY A 92 13.98 -16.86 -25.23
N SER A 93 14.82 -15.87 -25.50
CA SER A 93 15.74 -15.31 -24.51
C SER A 93 15.05 -14.20 -23.72
N HIS A 94 15.05 -14.31 -22.40
CA HIS A 94 14.39 -13.36 -21.50
C HIS A 94 15.33 -12.89 -20.39
N GLU A 95 15.26 -11.62 -20.03
CA GLU A 95 15.87 -11.12 -18.79
C GLU A 95 14.95 -11.48 -17.60
N VAL A 96 15.50 -12.19 -16.63
CA VAL A 96 14.90 -12.47 -15.34
C VAL A 96 15.54 -11.56 -14.30
N VAL A 97 14.70 -10.88 -13.53
CA VAL A 97 15.11 -9.98 -12.44
C VAL A 97 14.60 -10.55 -11.12
N ILE A 98 15.50 -10.84 -10.19
CA ILE A 98 15.20 -11.39 -8.87
C ILE A 98 15.47 -10.33 -7.81
N ARG A 99 14.47 -10.01 -7.00
CA ARG A 99 14.52 -8.94 -5.98
C ARG A 99 14.04 -9.44 -4.62
N ARG A 100 14.69 -9.00 -3.55
CA ARG A 100 14.25 -9.21 -2.17
C ARG A 100 14.61 -7.97 -1.36
N LEU A 101 13.68 -7.46 -0.54
CA LEU A 101 13.94 -6.32 0.35
C LEU A 101 15.20 -6.58 1.18
N GLY A 102 16.11 -5.62 1.21
CA GLY A 102 17.40 -5.73 1.89
C GLY A 102 18.49 -6.48 1.10
N PHE A 103 18.25 -6.85 -0.16
CA PHE A 103 19.23 -7.53 -1.03
C PHE A 103 19.43 -6.77 -2.34
N VAL A 104 20.64 -6.89 -2.90
CA VAL A 104 20.95 -6.35 -4.23
C VAL A 104 20.19 -7.17 -5.28
N PRO A 105 19.44 -6.55 -6.21
CA PRO A 105 18.78 -7.26 -7.30
C PRO A 105 19.76 -8.03 -8.20
N ASP A 106 19.41 -9.27 -8.55
CA ASP A 106 20.17 -10.08 -9.53
C ASP A 106 19.42 -10.07 -10.88
N ARG A 107 20.18 -9.94 -11.98
CA ARG A 107 19.66 -9.90 -13.36
C ARG A 107 20.36 -10.96 -14.19
N ARG A 108 19.57 -11.86 -14.81
CA ARG A 108 20.08 -12.99 -15.59
C ARG A 108 19.33 -13.11 -16.89
N THR A 109 20.05 -13.38 -17.97
CA THR A 109 19.42 -13.79 -19.23
C THR A 109 19.25 -15.30 -19.22
N VAL A 110 18.04 -15.78 -19.46
CA VAL A 110 17.72 -17.21 -19.58
C VAL A 110 17.09 -17.52 -20.93
N THR A 111 17.36 -18.70 -21.46
CA THR A 111 16.69 -19.20 -22.67
C THR A 111 15.59 -20.17 -22.27
N ILE A 112 14.37 -19.89 -22.72
CA ILE A 112 13.19 -20.74 -22.52
C ILE A 112 12.94 -21.53 -23.79
N THR A 113 12.90 -22.85 -23.65
CA THR A 113 12.70 -23.80 -24.76
C THR A 113 11.32 -24.45 -24.65
N THR A 114 10.74 -24.82 -25.80
CA THR A 114 9.39 -25.37 -25.87
C THR A 114 9.24 -26.65 -25.05
N ALA A 115 8.19 -26.73 -24.21
CA ALA A 115 7.88 -27.86 -23.35
C ALA A 115 9.02 -28.34 -22.43
N GLN A 116 10.06 -27.52 -22.23
CA GLN A 116 11.19 -27.82 -21.36
C GLN A 116 11.15 -26.96 -20.09
N THR A 117 11.84 -27.45 -19.07
CA THR A 117 12.05 -26.74 -17.81
C THR A 117 13.47 -26.20 -17.77
N THR A 118 13.61 -24.87 -17.78
CA THR A 118 14.86 -24.17 -17.53
C THR A 118 15.03 -23.97 -16.01
N VAL A 119 16.22 -24.26 -15.49
CA VAL A 119 16.55 -24.12 -14.06
C VAL A 119 17.41 -22.87 -13.84
N LEU A 120 17.04 -22.04 -12.86
CA LEU A 120 17.78 -20.85 -12.45
C LEU A 120 17.86 -20.76 -10.92
N ASP A 121 19.01 -21.13 -10.36
CA ASP A 121 19.31 -20.94 -8.94
C ASP A 121 20.08 -19.63 -8.71
N VAL A 122 19.64 -18.87 -7.71
CA VAL A 122 20.13 -17.51 -7.45
C VAL A 122 20.57 -17.35 -6.00
N ARG A 123 21.75 -16.75 -5.82
CA ARG A 123 22.30 -16.35 -4.52
C ARG A 123 22.31 -14.82 -4.45
N LEU A 124 21.41 -14.24 -3.65
CA LEU A 124 21.32 -12.80 -3.49
C LEU A 124 22.29 -12.30 -2.42
N THR A 125 22.99 -11.23 -2.73
CA THR A 125 23.88 -10.55 -1.77
C THR A 125 23.06 -9.56 -0.96
N GLN A 126 23.15 -9.64 0.37
CA GLN A 126 22.48 -8.68 1.26
C GLN A 126 23.09 -7.30 1.06
N VAL A 127 22.26 -6.26 1.04
CA VAL A 127 22.73 -4.88 1.04
C VAL A 127 23.36 -4.63 2.41
N PRO A 128 24.67 -4.35 2.51
CA PRO A 128 25.25 -3.90 3.76
C PRO A 128 24.70 -2.51 4.03
N VAL A 129 23.67 -2.39 4.87
CA VAL A 129 23.17 -1.08 5.27
C VAL A 129 24.12 -0.49 6.31
N ARG A 130 25.29 -0.04 5.83
CA ARG A 130 26.25 0.74 6.62
C ARG A 130 26.00 2.20 6.34
N LEU A 131 25.03 2.78 7.04
CA LEU A 131 24.77 4.21 7.02
C LEU A 131 25.83 4.92 7.88
N SER A 132 27.05 4.93 7.36
CA SER A 132 28.21 5.57 7.98
C SER A 132 27.94 7.06 8.13
N SER A 133 27.87 7.56 9.37
CA SER A 133 27.85 8.99 9.74
C SER A 133 27.06 9.90 8.79
N MET A 134 25.84 9.53 8.42
CA MET A 134 25.01 10.41 7.61
C MET A 134 24.61 11.64 8.42
N LEU A 135 24.87 12.81 7.85
CA LEU A 135 24.43 14.07 8.43
C LEU A 135 22.90 14.15 8.37
N VAL A 136 22.27 14.23 9.53
CA VAL A 136 20.85 14.57 9.65
C VAL A 136 20.67 15.95 9.03
N ARG A 137 19.85 16.04 7.99
CA ARG A 137 19.48 17.31 7.37
C ARG A 137 18.13 17.73 7.91
N SER A 138 18.00 18.99 8.30
CA SER A 138 16.68 19.57 8.57
C SER A 138 15.80 19.45 7.34
N ALA A 139 14.49 19.29 7.53
CA ALA A 139 13.52 19.23 6.45
C ALA A 139 13.41 20.58 5.71
N GLU A 140 14.36 20.82 4.79
CA GLU A 140 14.39 22.03 3.97
C GLU A 140 13.13 22.12 3.07
N PRO A 141 12.73 23.33 2.64
CA PRO A 141 11.66 23.48 1.68
C PRO A 141 11.99 22.79 0.35
N CYS A 142 11.01 22.07 -0.22
CA CYS A 142 11.23 21.26 -1.42
C CYS A 142 11.18 22.09 -2.73
N ARG A 143 12.31 22.70 -3.10
CA ARG A 143 12.45 23.53 -4.32
C ARG A 143 12.73 22.72 -5.59
N SER A 144 13.41 21.59 -5.45
CA SER A 144 13.81 20.69 -6.54
C SER A 144 13.32 19.26 -6.28
N PRO A 145 12.01 18.99 -6.48
CA PRO A 145 11.46 17.66 -6.28
C PRO A 145 11.96 16.67 -7.33
N GLY A 146 11.87 15.39 -7.02
CA GLY A 146 12.33 14.31 -7.88
C GLY A 146 13.06 13.23 -7.10
N LEU A 147 13.45 12.18 -7.82
CA LEU A 147 14.33 11.16 -7.27
C LEU A 147 15.67 11.79 -6.85
N PRO A 148 16.23 11.38 -5.69
CA PRO A 148 17.58 11.78 -5.31
C PRO A 148 18.60 11.35 -6.36
N ASP A 149 19.57 12.22 -6.67
CA ASP A 149 20.72 11.87 -7.49
C ASP A 149 21.58 10.84 -6.73
N SER A 150 21.63 9.60 -7.24
CA SER A 150 22.36 8.50 -6.60
C SER A 150 23.87 8.69 -6.54
N ALA A 151 24.44 9.54 -7.41
CA ALA A 151 25.87 9.85 -7.35
C ALA A 151 26.19 10.87 -6.24
N ARG A 152 25.22 11.75 -5.91
CA ARG A 152 25.38 12.79 -4.88
C ARG A 152 24.86 12.38 -3.51
N PHE A 153 23.79 11.59 -3.47
CA PHE A 153 23.07 11.17 -2.27
C PHE A 153 22.74 9.66 -2.33
N PRO A 154 23.76 8.78 -2.39
CA PRO A 154 23.55 7.34 -2.59
C PRO A 154 22.68 6.70 -1.50
N GLU A 155 22.82 7.12 -0.25
CA GLU A 155 22.07 6.56 0.88
C GLU A 155 20.59 6.97 0.85
N VAL A 156 20.29 8.23 0.51
CA VAL A 156 18.90 8.68 0.35
C VAL A 156 18.27 8.00 -0.86
N ALA A 157 18.99 7.88 -1.97
CA ALA A 157 18.53 7.13 -3.13
C ALA A 157 18.23 5.66 -2.79
N GLN A 158 19.08 5.04 -1.95
CA GLN A 158 18.87 3.68 -1.45
C GLN A 158 17.60 3.58 -0.58
N LEU A 159 17.40 4.46 0.40
CA LEU A 159 16.19 4.45 1.25
C LEU A 159 14.90 4.68 0.44
N VAL A 160 14.93 5.59 -0.54
CA VAL A 160 13.81 5.77 -1.49
C VAL A 160 13.58 4.50 -2.31
N GLY A 161 14.64 3.81 -2.73
CA GLY A 161 14.56 2.50 -3.38
C GLY A 161 13.88 1.45 -2.50
N LEU A 162 14.27 1.34 -1.23
CA LEU A 162 13.68 0.41 -0.27
C LEU A 162 12.19 0.70 -0.02
N LEU A 163 11.81 1.98 0.11
CA LEU A 163 10.40 2.35 0.23
C LEU A 163 9.57 1.94 -1.01
N ARG A 164 10.13 2.12 -2.21
CA ARG A 164 9.48 1.69 -3.46
C ARG A 164 9.38 0.17 -3.56
N GLU A 165 10.39 -0.55 -3.10
CA GLU A 165 10.35 -2.02 -3.04
C GLU A 165 9.26 -2.52 -2.08
N ASN A 166 9.03 -1.85 -0.94
CA ASN A 166 7.91 -2.16 -0.06
C ASN A 166 6.56 -2.04 -0.81
N ALA A 167 6.38 -0.96 -1.58
CA ALA A 167 5.16 -0.73 -2.35
C ALA A 167 4.97 -1.73 -3.51
N ASP A 168 6.02 -2.02 -4.28
CA ASP A 168 5.99 -3.00 -5.37
C ASP A 168 5.61 -4.39 -4.87
N ARG A 169 6.14 -4.78 -3.70
CA ARG A 169 5.79 -6.03 -3.04
C ARG A 169 4.34 -6.06 -2.60
N TYR A 170 3.85 -4.98 -1.98
CA TYR A 170 2.45 -4.88 -1.60
C TYR A 170 1.53 -5.00 -2.84
N ARG A 171 1.89 -4.35 -3.95
CA ARG A 171 1.16 -4.48 -5.23
C ARG A 171 1.12 -5.93 -5.71
N LEU A 172 2.26 -6.64 -5.69
CA LEU A 172 2.32 -8.03 -6.12
C LEU A 172 1.53 -8.95 -5.19
N LEU A 173 1.63 -8.74 -3.87
CA LEU A 173 0.87 -9.48 -2.85
C LEU A 173 -0.62 -9.41 -3.15
N VAL A 174 -1.14 -8.20 -3.28
CA VAL A 174 -2.55 -7.95 -3.55
C VAL A 174 -3.01 -8.60 -4.86
N LYS A 175 -2.16 -8.59 -5.89
CA LYS A 175 -2.44 -9.19 -7.20
C LYS A 175 -2.44 -10.72 -7.14
N GLN A 176 -1.46 -11.32 -6.49
CA GLN A 176 -1.25 -12.77 -6.47
C GLN A 176 -2.08 -13.47 -5.38
N TYR A 177 -2.31 -12.78 -4.27
CA TYR A 177 -3.01 -13.29 -3.08
C TYR A 177 -4.04 -12.26 -2.60
N PRO A 178 -5.17 -12.10 -3.31
CA PRO A 178 -6.20 -11.15 -2.92
C PRO A 178 -6.70 -11.40 -1.50
N PHE A 179 -6.84 -10.34 -0.72
CA PHE A 179 -7.32 -10.39 0.66
C PHE A 179 -8.22 -9.20 0.97
N ALA A 180 -8.98 -9.30 2.05
CA ALA A 180 -9.72 -8.20 2.63
C ALA A 180 -9.48 -8.16 4.14
N TYR A 181 -9.66 -7.01 4.75
CA TYR A 181 -9.54 -6.84 6.19
C TYR A 181 -10.69 -5.99 6.74
N VAL A 182 -10.99 -6.20 8.01
CA VAL A 182 -11.97 -5.41 8.76
C VAL A 182 -11.19 -4.52 9.72
N GLN A 183 -11.44 -3.22 9.65
CA GLN A 183 -10.95 -2.25 10.62
C GLN A 183 -12.10 -1.81 11.51
N THR A 184 -11.84 -1.72 12.81
CA THR A 184 -12.68 -0.88 13.67
C THR A 184 -12.15 0.55 13.63
N ARG A 185 -13.06 1.51 13.61
CA ARG A 185 -12.74 2.94 13.61
C ARG A 185 -13.50 3.61 14.74
N ALA A 186 -12.77 4.35 15.57
CA ALA A 186 -13.31 5.21 16.61
C ALA A 186 -13.05 6.68 16.24
N THR A 187 -14.10 7.51 16.28
CA THR A 187 -13.97 8.97 16.11
C THR A 187 -14.41 9.68 17.39
N GLY A 188 -13.81 10.82 17.66
CA GLY A 188 -14.09 11.57 18.86
C GLY A 188 -13.41 12.93 18.92
N GLN A 189 -13.42 13.49 20.12
CA GLN A 189 -12.80 14.77 20.42
C GLN A 189 -11.59 14.57 21.32
N LEU A 190 -10.44 15.02 20.83
CA LEU A 190 -9.21 15.12 21.60
C LEU A 190 -9.25 16.41 22.43
N ILE A 191 -9.09 16.23 23.73
CA ILE A 191 -8.95 17.27 24.76
C ILE A 191 -7.65 17.04 25.54
N ASP A 192 -7.34 17.91 26.50
CA ASP A 192 -6.09 17.88 27.27
C ASP A 192 -5.86 16.56 28.03
N ARG A 193 -6.92 15.82 28.40
CA ARG A 193 -6.79 14.54 29.13
C ARG A 193 -6.72 13.30 28.23
N GLY A 194 -7.02 13.43 26.94
CA GLY A 194 -7.14 12.30 26.02
C GLY A 194 -8.24 12.45 24.98
N LEU A 195 -8.47 11.39 24.22
CA LEU A 195 -9.52 11.29 23.22
C LEU A 195 -10.80 10.74 23.85
N ILE A 196 -11.87 11.53 23.88
CA ILE A 196 -13.20 11.06 24.25
C ILE A 196 -13.89 10.49 23.01
N ILE A 197 -14.11 9.18 23.01
CA ILE A 197 -14.74 8.47 21.90
C ILE A 197 -16.22 8.84 21.80
N GLN A 198 -16.67 9.23 20.61
CA GLN A 198 -18.06 9.60 20.34
C GLN A 198 -18.78 8.57 19.46
N HIS A 199 -18.07 8.00 18.49
CA HIS A 199 -18.62 7.01 17.57
C HIS A 199 -17.61 5.89 17.34
N VAL A 200 -18.12 4.67 17.20
CA VAL A 200 -17.32 3.49 16.82
C VAL A 200 -18.10 2.75 15.74
N ASP A 201 -17.43 2.45 14.65
CA ASP A 201 -17.94 1.60 13.58
C ASP A 201 -16.87 0.60 13.13
N SER A 202 -17.24 -0.24 12.16
CA SER A 202 -16.31 -1.14 11.49
C SER A 202 -16.48 -1.02 9.99
N ILE A 203 -15.36 -0.96 9.29
CA ILE A 203 -15.31 -0.87 7.83
C ILE A 203 -14.59 -2.10 7.28
N ARG A 204 -15.13 -2.68 6.20
CA ARG A 204 -14.45 -3.72 5.44
C ARG A 204 -13.69 -3.07 4.30
N VAL A 205 -12.40 -3.34 4.23
CA VAL A 205 -11.49 -2.78 3.24
C VAL A 205 -10.93 -3.90 2.38
N SER A 206 -10.89 -3.66 1.07
CA SER A 206 -10.20 -4.54 0.13
C SER A 206 -8.69 -4.31 0.23
N GLY A 207 -7.89 -5.38 0.28
CA GLY A 207 -6.44 -5.27 0.12
C GLY A 207 -6.07 -4.70 -1.25
N ALA A 208 -6.94 -4.92 -2.25
CA ALA A 208 -6.83 -4.29 -3.57
C ALA A 208 -7.05 -2.77 -3.49
N SER A 209 -5.94 -2.05 -3.34
CA SER A 209 -5.87 -0.61 -3.49
C SER A 209 -5.34 -0.23 -4.86
N SER A 210 -5.82 0.88 -5.41
CA SER A 210 -5.28 1.52 -6.60
C SER A 210 -4.49 2.76 -6.21
N VAL A 211 -3.49 3.13 -7.02
CA VAL A 211 -2.85 4.44 -6.93
C VAL A 211 -3.91 5.52 -7.19
N GLN A 212 -4.02 6.44 -6.25
CA GLN A 212 -5.01 7.53 -6.26
C GLN A 212 -4.36 8.90 -6.16
N TYR A 213 -3.05 8.96 -5.89
CA TYR A 213 -2.31 10.19 -5.74
C TYR A 213 -2.43 11.10 -6.97
N ARG A 214 -2.68 12.38 -6.68
CA ARG A 214 -2.72 13.48 -7.63
C ARG A 214 -2.07 14.69 -6.97
N PRO A 215 -1.02 15.29 -7.58
CA PRO A 215 -0.30 16.41 -6.97
C PRO A 215 -1.22 17.57 -6.58
N GLY A 216 -1.10 18.05 -5.34
CA GLY A 216 -1.91 19.15 -4.80
C GLY A 216 -3.41 18.86 -4.72
N ASN A 217 -3.83 17.60 -4.77
CA ASN A 217 -5.24 17.19 -4.74
C ASN A 217 -5.54 16.19 -3.61
N VAL A 218 -4.82 16.32 -2.50
CA VAL A 218 -5.02 15.50 -1.29
C VAL A 218 -6.34 15.80 -0.61
N VAL A 219 -6.84 17.04 -0.70
CA VAL A 219 -8.17 17.42 -0.20
C VAL A 219 -9.12 17.56 -1.38
N ARG A 220 -10.15 16.72 -1.44
CA ARG A 220 -11.07 16.61 -2.58
C ARG A 220 -12.51 16.76 -2.11
N ARG A 221 -13.36 17.34 -2.95
CA ARG A 221 -14.81 17.23 -2.76
C ARG A 221 -15.26 15.85 -3.17
N ASP A 222 -15.98 15.18 -2.29
CA ASP A 222 -16.71 13.97 -2.58
C ASP A 222 -18.21 14.26 -2.67
N ARG A 223 -18.82 13.76 -3.73
CA ARG A 223 -20.25 13.93 -4.07
C ARG A 223 -21.01 12.60 -3.99
N SER A 224 -20.35 11.51 -3.63
CA SER A 224 -20.88 10.15 -3.70
C SER A 224 -22.07 9.89 -2.76
N GLY A 225 -22.33 10.77 -1.78
CA GLY A 225 -23.37 10.61 -0.76
C GLY A 225 -24.51 11.64 -0.83
N GLY A 226 -24.66 12.39 -1.93
CA GLY A 226 -25.71 13.42 -2.05
C GLY A 226 -25.51 14.66 -1.18
N ARG A 227 -24.40 14.74 -0.43
CA ARG A 227 -23.90 15.94 0.26
C ARG A 227 -22.52 16.28 -0.29
N ASP A 228 -22.26 17.57 -0.47
CA ASP A 228 -20.97 18.10 -0.93
C ASP A 228 -20.02 18.12 0.29
N GLU A 229 -19.25 17.05 0.49
CA GLU A 229 -18.34 16.90 1.63
C GLU A 229 -16.88 16.91 1.17
N TYR A 230 -15.98 17.50 1.96
CA TYR A 230 -14.55 17.40 1.68
C TYR A 230 -13.96 16.19 2.38
N ARG A 231 -13.21 15.37 1.63
CA ARG A 231 -12.41 14.27 2.19
C ARG A 231 -10.93 14.53 1.95
N MET A 232 -10.14 14.23 2.98
CA MET A 232 -8.69 14.16 2.84
C MET A 232 -8.32 12.74 2.43
N HIS A 233 -7.72 12.59 1.26
CA HIS A 233 -7.18 11.34 0.76
C HIS A 233 -5.71 11.24 1.14
N LEU A 234 -5.42 10.45 2.17
CA LEU A 234 -4.06 10.23 2.62
C LEU A 234 -3.36 9.23 1.69
N PRO A 235 -2.15 9.54 1.20
CA PRO A 235 -1.37 8.61 0.41
C PRO A 235 -1.19 7.27 1.12
N THR A 236 -1.49 6.19 0.41
CA THR A 236 -1.20 4.82 0.82
C THR A 236 0.22 4.43 0.43
N LEU A 237 0.70 3.27 0.88
CA LEU A 237 2.01 2.75 0.47
C LEU A 237 2.19 2.70 -1.05
N LEU A 238 1.14 2.36 -1.81
CA LEU A 238 1.19 2.31 -3.28
C LEU A 238 1.34 3.69 -3.91
N ASP A 239 0.80 4.74 -3.29
CA ASP A 239 0.90 6.11 -3.78
C ASP A 239 2.34 6.64 -3.66
N LEU A 240 3.09 6.17 -2.67
CA LEU A 240 4.47 6.62 -2.40
C LEU A 240 5.46 6.19 -3.47
N SER A 241 5.18 5.08 -4.17
CA SER A 241 6.01 4.60 -5.29
C SER A 241 5.57 5.14 -6.64
N ASP A 242 4.46 5.88 -6.69
CA ASP A 242 3.96 6.47 -7.93
C ASP A 242 4.91 7.53 -8.49
N ALA A 243 5.10 7.51 -9.81
CA ALA A 243 6.04 8.42 -10.46
C ALA A 243 5.62 9.89 -10.31
N ALA A 244 4.32 10.20 -10.23
CA ALA A 244 3.85 11.56 -9.98
C ALA A 244 4.14 11.98 -8.53
N PHE A 245 4.03 11.08 -7.56
CA PHE A 245 4.44 11.36 -6.17
C PHE A 245 5.93 11.69 -6.11
N LEU A 246 6.78 10.83 -6.68
CA LEU A 246 8.23 11.00 -6.70
C LEU A 246 8.67 12.32 -7.38
N ARG A 247 7.99 12.73 -8.46
CA ARG A 247 8.28 14.00 -9.17
C ARG A 247 7.86 15.26 -8.42
N ASN A 248 7.03 15.15 -7.39
CA ASN A 248 6.48 16.29 -6.66
C ASN A 248 6.92 16.35 -5.19
N HIS A 249 7.86 15.51 -4.78
CA HIS A 249 8.40 15.48 -3.42
C HIS A 249 9.93 15.49 -3.40
N CYS A 250 10.49 15.97 -2.31
CA CYS A 250 11.92 15.87 -1.96
C CYS A 250 12.08 14.87 -0.82
N PHE A 251 13.24 14.21 -0.77
CA PHE A 251 13.54 13.12 0.15
C PHE A 251 14.81 13.44 0.93
N HIS A 252 14.78 13.23 2.24
CA HIS A 252 15.88 13.56 3.14
C HIS A 252 16.07 12.46 4.17
N TYR A 253 17.32 12.08 4.43
CA TYR A 253 17.62 11.23 5.58
C TYR A 253 17.52 12.07 6.87
N ALA A 254 16.73 11.59 7.82
CA ALA A 254 16.42 12.28 9.07
C ALA A 254 16.90 11.51 10.31
N GLY A 255 17.86 10.59 10.13
CA GLY A 255 18.51 9.87 11.23
C GLY A 255 18.03 8.43 11.41
N ALA A 256 18.54 7.81 12.47
CA ALA A 256 18.16 6.48 12.91
C ALA A 256 17.72 6.53 14.38
N SER A 257 16.80 5.64 14.74
CA SER A 257 16.27 5.54 16.11
C SER A 257 16.00 4.09 16.46
N THR A 258 16.36 3.68 17.67
CA THR A 258 16.11 2.31 18.15
C THR A 258 14.74 2.21 18.80
N HIS A 259 13.98 1.17 18.45
CA HIS A 259 12.65 0.85 18.97
C HIS A 259 12.58 -0.66 19.21
N ASP A 260 12.36 -1.10 20.46
CA ASP A 260 12.19 -2.52 20.83
C ASP A 260 13.19 -3.48 20.14
N ASP A 261 14.49 -3.15 20.25
CA ASP A 261 15.65 -3.85 19.65
C ASP A 261 15.81 -3.74 18.12
N GLU A 262 14.88 -3.11 17.42
CA GLU A 262 15.02 -2.76 16.00
C GLU A 262 15.65 -1.36 15.86
N THR A 263 16.54 -1.20 14.88
CA THR A 263 17.01 0.14 14.48
C THR A 263 16.24 0.59 13.24
N TRP A 264 15.52 1.70 13.34
CA TRP A 264 14.72 2.25 12.24
C TRP A 264 15.38 3.46 11.62
N PHE A 265 15.49 3.48 10.30
CA PHE A 265 15.89 4.64 9.53
C PHE A 265 14.70 5.52 9.21
N ARG A 266 14.85 6.82 9.43
CA ARG A 266 13.84 7.83 9.14
C ARG A 266 14.13 8.51 7.81
N LEU A 267 13.20 8.40 6.87
CA LEU A 267 13.19 9.11 5.59
C LEU A 267 12.10 10.18 5.62
N ASP A 268 12.50 11.45 5.64
CA ASP A 268 11.59 12.58 5.55
C ASP A 268 11.27 12.90 4.10
N VAL A 269 10.01 13.23 3.84
CA VAL A 269 9.46 13.52 2.51
C VAL A 269 8.69 14.83 2.55
N ARG A 270 8.99 15.72 1.61
CA ARG A 270 8.44 17.08 1.60
C ARG A 270 7.77 17.38 0.28
N ALA A 271 6.47 17.67 0.29
CA ALA A 271 5.75 18.19 -0.86
C ALA A 271 6.43 19.44 -1.45
N SER A 272 6.50 19.49 -2.78
CA SER A 272 7.16 20.56 -3.52
C SER A 272 6.57 21.93 -3.23
N GLU A 273 7.44 22.95 -3.15
CA GLU A 273 7.06 24.37 -3.10
C GLU A 273 6.22 24.80 -4.30
N ARG A 274 6.34 24.10 -5.45
CA ARG A 274 5.63 24.37 -6.70
C ARG A 274 4.12 24.09 -6.63
N LEU A 275 3.67 23.30 -5.65
CA LEU A 275 2.26 22.99 -5.48
C LEU A 275 1.52 24.16 -4.83
N SER A 276 0.42 24.60 -5.44
CA SER A 276 -0.39 25.74 -4.96
C SER A 276 -1.44 25.35 -3.92
N SER A 277 -1.76 24.07 -3.84
CA SER A 277 -2.83 23.49 -3.03
C SER A 277 -2.23 22.56 -1.95
N PRO A 278 -3.00 22.19 -0.92
CA PRO A 278 -2.56 21.23 0.09
C PRO A 278 -2.17 19.88 -0.53
N ASP A 279 -1.01 19.39 -0.11
CA ASP A 279 -0.46 18.04 -0.35
C ASP A 279 0.10 17.48 0.97
N VAL A 280 0.94 16.45 0.97
CA VAL A 280 1.42 15.78 2.20
C VAL A 280 2.94 15.91 2.41
N HIS A 281 3.34 16.22 3.64
CA HIS A 281 4.68 15.95 4.16
C HIS A 281 4.66 14.60 4.87
N GLY A 282 5.77 13.86 4.89
CA GLY A 282 5.82 12.56 5.54
C GLY A 282 7.15 12.24 6.19
N ALA A 283 7.14 11.28 7.11
CA ALA A 283 8.29 10.59 7.64
C ALA A 283 8.03 9.08 7.60
N PHE A 284 8.97 8.33 7.04
CA PHE A 284 8.88 6.88 6.85
C PHE A 284 9.97 6.18 7.64
N PHE A 285 9.59 5.19 8.43
CA PHE A 285 10.48 4.46 9.32
C PHE A 285 10.68 3.05 8.78
N LEU A 286 11.88 2.80 8.26
CA LEU A 286 12.29 1.53 7.67
C LEU A 286 13.19 0.78 8.66
N ASP A 287 12.86 -0.46 8.99
CA ASP A 287 13.75 -1.31 9.77
C ASP A 287 15.08 -1.52 9.02
N SER A 288 16.19 -1.31 9.72
CA SER A 288 17.54 -1.37 9.15
C SER A 288 17.98 -2.78 8.75
N ALA A 289 17.48 -3.80 9.43
CA ALA A 289 17.87 -5.19 9.19
C ALA A 289 17.10 -5.79 8.01
N THR A 290 15.79 -5.53 7.95
CA THR A 290 14.87 -6.14 6.99
C THR A 290 14.42 -5.22 5.86
N ALA A 291 14.71 -3.91 5.96
CA ALA A 291 14.23 -2.84 5.09
C ALA A 291 12.70 -2.67 5.06
N GLN A 292 11.98 -3.21 6.05
CA GLN A 292 10.52 -3.14 6.07
C GLN A 292 10.01 -1.82 6.61
N LEU A 293 8.94 -1.30 6.01
CA LEU A 293 8.24 -0.13 6.53
C LEU A 293 7.49 -0.52 7.82
N ARG A 294 7.90 0.06 8.94
CA ARG A 294 7.28 -0.14 10.27
C ARG A 294 6.27 0.95 10.60
N ARG A 295 6.56 2.19 10.22
CA ARG A 295 5.71 3.36 10.51
C ARG A 295 5.76 4.39 9.39
N MET A 296 4.63 5.07 9.20
CA MET A 296 4.49 6.26 8.38
C MET A 296 3.83 7.35 9.22
N GLU A 297 4.39 8.55 9.20
CA GLU A 297 3.81 9.75 9.81
C GLU A 297 3.58 10.77 8.70
N LEU A 298 2.35 11.27 8.56
CA LEU A 298 1.95 12.22 7.52
C LEU A 298 1.43 13.51 8.14
N GLU A 299 1.79 14.63 7.53
CA GLU A 299 1.31 15.96 7.88
C GLU A 299 0.79 16.69 6.64
N MET A 300 -0.32 17.41 6.77
CA MET A 300 -0.82 18.26 5.70
C MET A 300 0.12 19.44 5.43
N SER A 301 0.59 19.57 4.19
CA SER A 301 1.24 20.78 3.71
C SER A 301 0.24 21.90 3.44
N ARG A 302 0.66 23.15 3.68
CA ARG A 302 -0.10 24.37 3.36
C ARG A 302 -1.57 24.36 3.85
N PRO A 303 -1.83 24.10 5.14
CA PRO A 303 -3.20 24.14 5.67
C PRO A 303 -3.92 25.47 5.43
N GLY A 304 -3.18 26.59 5.30
CA GLY A 304 -3.74 27.90 4.92
C GLY A 304 -4.35 27.97 3.51
N ARG A 305 -4.07 26.99 2.64
CA ARG A 305 -4.63 26.87 1.28
C ARG A 305 -5.87 25.97 1.23
N LEU A 306 -6.38 25.54 2.39
CA LEU A 306 -7.63 24.79 2.47
C LEU A 306 -8.83 25.60 1.95
N PRO A 307 -9.85 24.91 1.41
CA PRO A 307 -11.16 25.51 1.12
C PRO A 307 -11.72 26.28 2.32
N SER A 308 -12.50 27.33 2.06
CA SER A 308 -13.05 28.21 3.12
C SER A 308 -13.76 27.46 4.24
N THR A 309 -14.52 26.42 3.90
CA THR A 309 -15.25 25.55 4.84
C THR A 309 -14.35 24.75 5.78
N LEU A 310 -13.07 24.57 5.44
CA LEU A 310 -12.08 23.82 6.22
C LEU A 310 -10.98 24.71 6.81
N ARG A 311 -11.07 26.05 6.68
CA ARG A 311 -10.01 26.97 7.14
C ARG A 311 -9.83 27.00 8.65
N THR A 312 -10.73 26.41 9.42
CA THR A 312 -10.56 26.20 10.86
C THR A 312 -9.50 25.16 11.17
N ILE A 313 -9.18 24.25 10.25
CA ILE A 313 -8.10 23.28 10.41
C ILE A 313 -6.76 24.01 10.29
N ARG A 314 -5.96 23.92 11.35
CA ARG A 314 -4.59 24.41 11.45
C ARG A 314 -3.59 23.39 10.93
N ALA A 315 -3.77 22.12 11.25
CA ALA A 315 -2.91 21.02 10.83
C ALA A 315 -3.69 19.71 10.82
N VAL A 316 -3.21 18.76 10.03
CA VAL A 316 -3.66 17.36 10.09
C VAL A 316 -2.43 16.51 10.26
N GLN A 317 -2.43 15.64 11.27
CA GLN A 317 -1.34 14.73 11.58
C GLN A 317 -1.88 13.32 11.63
N VAL A 318 -1.19 12.40 10.96
CA VAL A 318 -1.60 11.00 10.86
C VAL A 318 -0.40 10.12 11.11
N THR A 319 -0.53 9.15 12.01
CA THR A 319 0.45 8.09 12.21
C THR A 319 -0.19 6.78 11.79
N THR A 320 0.51 6.01 10.94
CA THR A 320 0.14 4.68 10.50
C THR A 320 1.24 3.71 10.91
N GLN A 321 0.86 2.65 11.62
CA GLN A 321 1.76 1.55 11.95
C GLN A 321 1.43 0.33 11.10
N PHE A 322 2.46 -0.44 10.76
CA PHE A 322 2.33 -1.61 9.91
C PHE A 322 2.60 -2.90 10.69
N LEU A 323 1.78 -3.90 10.44
CA LEU A 323 1.94 -5.26 10.95
C LEU A 323 2.51 -6.14 9.85
N GLU A 324 3.65 -6.77 10.11
CA GLU A 324 4.15 -7.85 9.28
C GLU A 324 3.37 -9.14 9.59
N ILE A 325 2.63 -9.65 8.59
CA ILE A 325 1.86 -10.88 8.72
C ILE A 325 2.59 -12.10 8.15
N ALA A 326 3.65 -11.87 7.38
CA ALA A 326 4.60 -12.85 6.88
C ALA A 326 5.87 -12.14 6.38
N PRO A 327 6.99 -12.85 6.14
CA PRO A 327 8.26 -12.24 5.75
C PRO A 327 8.17 -11.24 4.59
N GLY A 328 8.27 -9.95 4.92
CA GLY A 328 8.18 -8.83 3.96
C GLY A 328 6.79 -8.63 3.36
N VAL A 329 5.74 -9.03 4.07
CA VAL A 329 4.31 -8.84 3.76
C VAL A 329 3.68 -8.06 4.91
N SER A 330 3.39 -6.78 4.69
CA SER A 330 2.90 -5.88 5.72
C SER A 330 1.50 -5.35 5.42
N LEU A 331 0.66 -5.26 6.45
CA LEU A 331 -0.66 -4.62 6.43
C LEU A 331 -0.65 -3.37 7.31
N ILE A 332 -1.57 -2.44 7.05
CA ILE A 332 -1.86 -1.38 8.02
C ILE A 332 -2.41 -2.05 9.28
N ASP A 333 -1.80 -1.81 10.44
CA ASP A 333 -2.25 -2.34 11.72
C ASP A 333 -3.18 -1.34 12.40
N ASN A 334 -2.67 -0.14 12.63
CA ASN A 334 -3.40 0.94 13.27
C ASN A 334 -3.12 2.29 12.62
N VAL A 335 -4.11 3.17 12.73
CA VAL A 335 -4.04 4.55 12.27
C VAL A 335 -4.49 5.44 13.41
N CYS A 336 -3.74 6.49 13.68
CA CYS A 336 -4.11 7.58 14.58
C CYS A 336 -4.08 8.86 13.77
N ALA A 337 -5.17 9.63 13.75
CA ALA A 337 -5.26 10.89 13.02
C ALA A 337 -5.85 11.99 13.90
N VAL A 338 -5.28 13.20 13.83
CA VAL A 338 -5.81 14.40 14.50
C VAL A 338 -5.93 15.54 13.50
N ASN A 339 -7.11 16.14 13.47
CA ASN A 339 -7.37 17.43 12.83
C ASN A 339 -7.26 18.53 13.89
N TRP A 340 -6.10 19.17 13.94
CA TRP A 340 -5.84 20.29 14.85
C TRP A 340 -6.60 21.52 14.36
N ILE A 341 -7.56 22.00 15.14
CA ILE A 341 -8.32 23.21 14.84
C ILE A 341 -7.65 24.48 15.41
N LYS A 342 -7.92 25.62 14.78
CA LYS A 342 -7.52 26.95 15.24
C LYS A 342 -8.36 27.34 16.46
N GLY A 343 -7.70 27.59 17.59
CA GLY A 343 -8.32 28.04 18.84
C GLY A 343 -7.28 28.10 19.97
N ARG A 344 -7.55 28.86 21.04
CA ARG A 344 -6.74 28.88 22.28
C ARG A 344 -7.63 28.50 23.48
N GLY A 345 -7.07 27.76 24.43
CA GLY A 345 -7.72 27.40 25.69
C GLY A 345 -8.46 26.05 25.67
N PRO A 346 -9.00 25.62 26.83
CA PRO A 346 -9.60 24.29 27.06
C PRO A 346 -10.85 23.96 26.23
N LEU A 347 -11.29 24.88 25.36
CA LEU A 347 -12.42 24.72 24.45
C LEU A 347 -12.02 24.24 23.05
N ALA A 348 -10.72 24.19 22.73
CA ALA A 348 -10.24 23.71 21.42
C ALA A 348 -10.43 22.19 21.32
N GLN A 349 -11.56 21.75 20.77
CA GLN A 349 -11.87 20.34 20.55
C GLN A 349 -11.31 19.89 19.19
N HIS A 350 -10.24 19.10 19.22
CA HIS A 350 -9.65 18.57 17.99
C HIS A 350 -10.38 17.29 17.59
N ALA A 351 -10.83 17.20 16.34
CA ALA A 351 -11.41 15.95 15.85
C ALA A 351 -10.27 14.93 15.69
N ALA A 352 -10.45 13.73 16.25
CA ALA A 352 -9.48 12.67 16.12
C ALA A 352 -10.15 11.35 15.73
N GLU A 353 -9.37 10.51 15.06
CA GLU A 353 -9.77 9.21 14.57
C GLU A 353 -8.71 8.17 14.90
N LEU A 354 -9.15 7.04 15.42
CA LEU A 354 -8.35 5.85 15.63
C LEU A 354 -8.91 4.73 14.75
N GLN A 355 -8.03 3.98 14.11
CA GLN A 355 -8.38 2.75 13.39
C GLN A 355 -7.49 1.62 13.85
N GLN A 356 -8.03 0.40 13.90
CA GLN A 356 -7.25 -0.80 14.11
C GLN A 356 -7.81 -1.95 13.27
N VAL A 357 -6.94 -2.72 12.62
CA VAL A 357 -7.33 -3.99 12.01
C VAL A 357 -7.78 -4.96 13.10
N LEU A 358 -8.94 -5.57 12.89
CA LEU A 358 -9.48 -6.64 13.73
C LEU A 358 -9.22 -8.00 13.12
N VAL A 359 -9.46 -8.15 11.82
CA VAL A 359 -9.32 -9.41 11.10
C VAL A 359 -8.83 -9.13 9.69
N TYR A 360 -7.92 -9.95 9.17
CA TYR A 360 -7.63 -10.05 7.74
C TYR A 360 -7.92 -11.48 7.27
N ALA A 361 -8.34 -11.62 6.01
CA ALA A 361 -8.61 -12.91 5.39
C ALA A 361 -8.24 -12.89 3.90
N PHE A 362 -7.45 -13.88 3.48
CA PHE A 362 -7.10 -14.13 2.09
C PHE A 362 -8.22 -14.90 1.40
N SER A 363 -8.53 -14.55 0.15
CA SER A 363 -9.37 -15.39 -0.72
C SER A 363 -8.62 -16.63 -1.19
N ALA A 364 -7.30 -16.50 -1.38
CA ALA A 364 -6.37 -17.58 -1.62
C ALA A 364 -5.05 -17.21 -0.93
N PRO A 365 -4.71 -17.83 0.21
CA PRO A 365 -3.49 -17.48 0.94
C PRO A 365 -2.24 -18.04 0.26
N PRO A 366 -1.07 -17.44 0.52
CA PRO A 366 0.19 -18.10 0.27
C PRO A 366 0.31 -19.41 1.08
N PRO A 367 1.11 -20.40 0.62
CA PRO A 367 1.12 -21.74 1.21
C PRO A 367 1.50 -21.84 2.69
N ASP A 368 2.22 -20.86 3.24
CA ASP A 368 2.75 -20.79 4.61
C ASP A 368 2.19 -19.63 5.43
N ILE A 369 1.20 -18.88 4.91
CA ILE A 369 0.52 -17.85 5.67
C ILE A 369 -0.83 -18.37 6.13
N LEU A 370 -1.18 -18.06 7.37
CA LEU A 370 -2.52 -18.32 7.89
C LEU A 370 -3.57 -17.68 6.95
N PRO A 371 -4.61 -18.43 6.55
CA PRO A 371 -5.67 -17.91 5.68
C PRO A 371 -6.36 -16.66 6.23
N GLN A 372 -6.37 -16.53 7.56
CA GLN A 372 -6.91 -15.40 8.29
C GLN A 372 -6.12 -15.19 9.58
N GLY A 373 -6.10 -13.94 10.06
CA GLY A 373 -5.55 -13.59 11.36
C GLY A 373 -6.48 -12.62 12.09
N GLN A 374 -6.47 -12.69 13.41
CA GLN A 374 -7.28 -11.85 14.28
C GLN A 374 -6.39 -11.06 15.25
N ARG A 375 -6.79 -9.82 15.52
CA ARG A 375 -6.18 -8.91 16.48
C ARG A 375 -7.10 -8.71 17.67
N ALA A 376 -6.52 -8.36 18.81
CA ALA A 376 -7.30 -8.02 19.99
C ALA A 376 -8.21 -6.82 19.71
N THR A 377 -9.50 -6.95 20.02
CA THR A 377 -10.45 -5.85 19.87
C THR A 377 -10.12 -4.76 20.88
N PRO A 378 -9.89 -3.50 20.45
CA PRO A 378 -9.65 -2.42 21.40
C PRO A 378 -10.95 -2.14 22.18
N PRO A 379 -10.87 -1.74 23.46
CA PRO A 379 -12.05 -1.52 24.31
C PRO A 379 -12.80 -0.21 23.99
N TRP A 380 -12.72 0.25 22.75
CA TRP A 380 -13.32 1.48 22.25
C TRP A 380 -14.84 1.40 22.24
N ARG A 381 -15.47 2.35 22.91
CA ARG A 381 -16.93 2.53 22.96
C ARG A 381 -17.24 3.98 23.31
N ARG A 382 -18.42 4.46 22.93
CA ARG A 382 -18.85 5.84 23.21
C ARG A 382 -18.66 6.17 24.70
N GLY A 383 -18.06 7.32 24.97
CA GLY A 383 -17.81 7.83 26.33
C GLY A 383 -16.50 7.34 26.96
N VAL A 384 -15.82 6.35 26.39
CA VAL A 384 -14.48 5.94 26.86
C VAL A 384 -13.45 7.00 26.49
N SER A 385 -12.56 7.30 27.44
CA SER A 385 -11.39 8.13 27.24
C SER A 385 -10.18 7.26 26.91
N VAL A 386 -9.51 7.57 25.80
CA VAL A 386 -8.19 7.00 25.46
C VAL A 386 -7.12 8.00 25.89
N PRO A 387 -6.16 7.63 26.74
CA PRO A 387 -5.16 8.55 27.26
C PRO A 387 -4.25 9.06 26.14
N ARG A 388 -3.75 10.30 26.27
CA ARG A 388 -2.86 10.93 25.27
C ARG A 388 -1.62 10.09 24.96
N THR A 389 -1.05 9.47 25.98
CA THR A 389 0.13 8.59 25.86
C THR A 389 -0.11 7.35 25.00
N ALA A 390 -1.36 6.96 24.77
CA ALA A 390 -1.73 5.87 23.86
C ALA A 390 -2.02 6.34 22.43
N LEU A 391 -1.95 7.64 22.15
CA LEU A 391 -2.23 8.22 20.83
C LEU A 391 -0.91 8.45 20.07
N SER A 392 -0.57 7.56 19.15
CA SER A 392 0.69 7.61 18.38
C SER A 392 0.84 8.84 17.45
N CYS A 393 -0.23 9.62 17.28
CA CYS A 393 -0.28 10.82 16.45
C CYS A 393 -0.31 12.12 17.27
N VAL A 394 -0.23 12.02 18.60
CA VAL A 394 -0.12 13.16 19.51
C VAL A 394 1.29 13.14 20.09
N PRO A 395 2.09 14.21 19.92
CA PRO A 395 3.39 14.30 20.57
C PRO A 395 3.21 14.14 22.10
N PRO A 396 4.16 13.49 22.80
CA PRO A 396 4.17 13.53 24.25
C PRO A 396 4.17 14.99 24.71
N ASP A 397 3.52 15.27 25.84
CA ASP A 397 3.58 16.61 26.41
C ASP A 397 5.03 16.84 26.86
N ASP A 398 5.77 17.66 26.12
CA ASP A 398 7.07 18.16 26.53
C ASP A 398 6.82 18.98 27.79
N GLY A 399 6.97 18.38 28.97
CA GLY A 399 6.76 19.05 30.25
C GLY A 399 7.66 20.27 30.35
N SER A 400 7.13 21.44 30.01
CA SER A 400 7.75 22.75 30.15
C SER A 400 7.30 23.41 31.44
#